data_AF-A0A8T4WBC4-F1
#
_entry.id   AF-A0A8T4WBC4-F1
#
_cell.length_a   1.000
_cell.length_b   1.000
_cell.length_c   1.000
_cell.angle_alpha   90.00
_cell.angle_beta   90.00
_cell.angle_gamma   90.00
#
_symmetry.space_group_name_H-M   'P 1'
#
loop_
_entity.id
_entity.type
_entity.pdbx_description
1 polymer ?
#
loop_
_entity_poly.entity_id
_entity_poly.type
_entity_poly.pdbx_seq_one_letter_code
_entity_poly.pdbx_strand_id
1 'polypeptide(L)'
;MQKKLTGQLSSKELAELRKLKIVRKMLRELKKKGKSADIPICPNCKSARLIRLTSFRDLGYIGSFHPAYYCLECGWYGRNLTLMSNRDMKSAVLEDLHENFSELLEKKSSV
;
A
#
# COMPACT_ATOMS: atom_id res chain seq x y z
N MET A 1 -3.75 8.98 -28.88
CA MET A 1 -2.52 9.25 -28.10
C MET A 1 -1.77 7.95 -27.87
N GLN A 2 -0.65 7.77 -28.57
CA GLN A 2 0.16 6.55 -28.50
C GLN A 2 0.88 6.47 -27.14
N LYS A 3 0.59 5.42 -26.36
CA LYS A 3 1.40 5.03 -25.19
C LYS A 3 2.72 4.46 -25.69
N LYS A 4 3.81 5.24 -25.62
CA LYS A 4 5.16 4.71 -25.83
C LYS A 4 5.57 3.87 -24.61
N LEU A 5 5.59 2.56 -24.81
CA LEU A 5 6.31 1.59 -23.98
C LEU A 5 7.82 1.75 -24.27
N THR A 6 8.47 2.67 -23.56
CA THR A 6 9.94 2.77 -23.48
C THR A 6 10.29 2.97 -22.01
N GLY A 7 11.26 2.23 -21.50
CA GLY A 7 11.57 2.02 -20.06
C GLY A 7 12.06 3.24 -19.26
N GLN A 8 11.38 4.38 -19.38
CA GLN A 8 11.62 5.57 -18.58
C GLN A 8 10.32 5.92 -17.85
N LEU A 9 10.35 5.81 -16.53
CA LEU A 9 9.25 6.25 -15.68
C LEU A 9 9.04 7.76 -15.88
N SER A 10 7.78 8.20 -15.91
CA SER A 10 7.46 9.62 -15.81
C SER A 10 8.02 10.21 -14.51
N SER A 11 8.21 11.53 -14.46
CA SER A 11 8.70 12.22 -13.25
C SER A 11 7.88 11.88 -12.01
N LYS A 12 6.56 11.77 -12.16
CA LYS A 12 5.61 11.36 -11.12
C LYS A 12 5.86 9.92 -10.66
N GLU A 13 5.91 8.97 -11.59
CA GLU A 13 6.15 7.56 -11.26
C GLU A 13 7.53 7.33 -10.63
N LEU A 14 8.53 8.12 -11.04
CA LEU A 14 9.88 8.07 -10.50
C LEU A 14 9.92 8.58 -9.04
N ALA A 15 9.15 9.65 -8.74
CA ALA A 15 8.96 10.15 -7.39
C ALA A 15 8.22 9.14 -6.50
N GLU A 16 7.14 8.54 -7.01
CA GLU A 16 6.39 7.49 -6.31
C GLU A 16 7.28 6.27 -6.01
N LEU A 17 8.07 5.82 -6.98
CA LEU A 17 9.01 4.71 -6.80
C LEU A 17 10.06 5.01 -5.73
N ARG A 18 10.56 6.25 -5.66
CA ARG A 18 11.50 6.67 -4.60
C ARG A 18 10.86 6.55 -3.22
N LYS A 19 9.63 7.01 -3.04
CA LYS A 19 8.88 6.86 -1.77
C LYS A 19 8.76 5.39 -1.37
N LEU A 20 8.34 4.53 -2.31
CA LEU A 20 8.17 3.10 -2.05
C LEU A 20 9.50 2.39 -1.74
N LYS A 21 10.61 2.78 -2.38
CA LYS A 21 11.94 2.23 -2.08
C LYS A 21 12.39 2.51 -0.66
N ILE A 22 12.07 3.70 -0.12
CA ILE A 22 12.38 4.06 1.27
C ILE A 22 11.62 3.16 2.23
N VAL A 23 10.31 3.02 2.04
CA VAL A 23 9.46 2.13 2.86
C VAL A 23 9.97 0.69 2.79
N ARG A 24 10.30 0.20 1.59
CA ARG A 24 10.86 -1.15 1.40
C ARG A 24 12.16 -1.36 2.16
N LYS A 25 13.05 -0.36 2.16
CA LYS A 25 14.33 -0.44 2.88
C LYS A 25 14.08 -0.59 4.39
N MET A 26 13.21 0.27 4.94
CA MET A 26 12.83 0.22 6.36
C MET A 26 12.21 -1.14 6.74
N LEU A 27 11.30 -1.65 5.92
CA LEU A 27 10.68 -2.97 6.11
C LEU A 27 11.69 -4.12 6.11
N ARG A 28 12.70 -4.07 5.23
CA ARG A 28 13.80 -5.05 5.20
C ARG A 28 14.65 -4.98 6.46
N GLU A 29 14.95 -3.79 6.96
CA GLU A 29 15.70 -3.60 8.20
C GLU A 29 14.93 -4.13 9.41
N LEU A 30 13.61 -3.91 9.47
CA LEU A 30 12.76 -4.50 10.50
C LEU A 30 12.75 -6.02 10.42
N LYS A 31 12.67 -6.59 9.21
CA LYS A 31 12.70 -8.05 9.00
C LYS A 31 14.01 -8.67 9.48
N LYS A 32 15.15 -8.02 9.21
CA LYS A 32 16.47 -8.45 9.72
C LYS A 32 16.54 -8.45 11.25
N LYS A 33 15.77 -7.57 11.90
CA LYS A 33 15.64 -7.51 13.37
C LYS A 33 14.58 -8.48 13.91
N GLY A 34 14.03 -9.37 13.08
CA GLY A 34 12.96 -10.30 13.46
C GLY A 34 11.60 -9.64 13.69
N LYS A 35 11.41 -8.38 13.24
CA LYS A 35 10.16 -7.64 13.44
C LYS A 35 9.36 -7.58 12.14
N SER A 36 8.10 -8.04 12.21
CA SER A 36 7.13 -7.88 11.13
C SER A 36 6.29 -6.63 11.34
N ALA A 37 6.05 -5.87 10.27
CA ALA A 37 5.26 -4.65 10.29
C ALA A 37 4.51 -4.48 8.96
N ASP A 38 3.29 -3.93 9.06
CA ASP A 38 2.52 -3.51 7.90
C ASP A 38 2.43 -2.00 7.89
N ILE A 39 2.73 -1.42 6.74
CA ILE A 39 2.74 0.03 6.57
C ILE A 39 1.64 0.41 5.60
N PRO A 40 0.70 1.28 6.02
CA PRO A 40 -0.31 1.82 5.14
C PRO A 40 0.33 2.73 4.08
N ILE A 41 -0.04 2.54 2.82
CA ILE A 41 0.39 3.34 1.68
C ILE A 41 -0.82 3.90 0.95
N CYS A 42 -0.75 5.20 0.61
CA CYS A 42 -1.79 5.87 -0.14
C CYS A 42 -1.91 5.25 -1.54
N PRO A 43 -3.10 4.80 -1.96
CA PRO A 43 -3.29 4.19 -3.27
C PRO A 43 -3.05 5.18 -4.42
N ASN A 44 -3.26 6.48 -4.18
CA ASN A 44 -3.15 7.53 -5.19
C ASN A 44 -1.71 8.03 -5.42
N CYS A 45 -1.01 8.46 -4.37
CA CYS A 45 0.32 9.11 -4.48
C CYS A 45 1.49 8.31 -3.88
N LYS A 46 1.22 7.09 -3.41
CA LYS A 46 2.20 6.16 -2.81
C LYS A 46 2.94 6.71 -1.58
N SER A 47 2.39 7.71 -0.89
CA SER A 47 2.89 8.19 0.40
C SER A 47 2.52 7.24 1.53
N ALA A 48 3.39 7.10 2.53
CA ALA A 48 3.10 6.43 3.80
C ALA A 48 2.46 7.38 4.83
N ARG A 49 2.29 8.68 4.50
CA ARG A 49 1.75 9.71 5.40
C ARG A 49 0.23 9.68 5.40
N LEU A 50 -0.33 8.61 5.95
CA LEU A 50 -1.76 8.42 6.13
C LEU A 50 -2.13 8.61 7.60
N ILE A 51 -3.25 9.27 7.84
CA ILE A 51 -3.90 9.30 9.15
C ILE A 51 -5.13 8.40 9.09
N ARG A 52 -5.31 7.60 10.15
CA ARG A 52 -6.55 6.86 10.36
C ARG A 52 -7.54 7.81 11.00
N LEU A 53 -8.60 8.12 10.27
CA LEU A 53 -9.75 8.83 10.80
C LEU A 53 -10.63 7.80 11.50
N THR A 54 -10.63 7.86 12.83
CA THR A 54 -11.62 7.14 13.62
C THR A 54 -12.83 8.03 13.69
N SER A 55 -13.74 7.79 12.77
CA SER A 55 -15.07 8.36 12.66
C SER A 55 -15.76 8.71 13.98
N PHE A 56 -15.64 7.89 15.03
CA PHE A 56 -16.23 8.23 16.33
C PHE A 56 -15.49 9.36 17.08
N ARG A 57 -14.15 9.38 17.06
CA ARG A 57 -13.34 10.35 17.80
C ARG A 57 -13.18 11.67 17.05
N ASP A 58 -13.13 11.60 15.72
CA ASP A 58 -12.81 12.76 14.86
C ASP A 58 -14.07 13.40 14.24
N LEU A 59 -15.17 12.63 14.06
CA LEU A 59 -16.40 13.10 13.40
C LEU A 59 -17.66 13.01 14.29
N GLY A 60 -17.57 12.47 15.51
CA GLY A 60 -18.72 12.38 16.43
C GLY A 60 -19.87 11.49 15.90
N TYR A 61 -21.12 11.89 16.15
CA TYR A 61 -22.33 11.09 15.85
C TYR A 61 -22.62 10.88 14.36
N ILE A 62 -21.97 11.64 13.48
CA ILE A 62 -22.02 11.51 12.01
C ILE A 62 -20.92 10.59 11.45
N GLY A 63 -20.07 10.06 12.32
CA GLY A 63 -18.99 9.15 11.95
C GLY A 63 -19.49 7.74 11.63
N SER A 64 -19.15 7.20 10.45
CA SER A 64 -19.40 5.79 10.14
C SER A 64 -18.53 4.86 10.97
N PHE A 65 -19.04 3.79 11.59
CA PHE A 65 -18.22 2.83 12.39
C PHE A 65 -16.95 2.29 11.70
N HIS A 66 -16.93 2.30 10.37
CA HIS A 66 -15.79 1.83 9.59
C HIS A 66 -14.65 2.87 9.56
N PRO A 67 -13.40 2.43 9.77
CA PRO A 67 -12.25 3.33 9.72
C PRO A 67 -12.09 3.93 8.32
N ALA A 68 -11.85 5.23 8.26
CA ALA A 68 -11.46 5.92 7.03
C ALA A 68 -10.01 6.36 7.13
N TYR A 69 -9.38 6.63 5.99
CA TYR A 69 -8.00 7.06 5.90
C TYR A 69 -7.90 8.32 5.08
N TYR A 70 -7.03 9.23 5.52
CA TYR A 70 -6.75 10.47 4.83
C TYR A 70 -5.25 10.62 4.57
N CYS A 71 -4.89 10.96 3.33
CA CYS A 71 -3.52 11.18 2.92
C CYS A 71 -3.12 12.64 3.09
N LEU A 72 -2.09 12.88 3.92
CA LEU A 72 -1.59 14.22 4.21
C LEU A 72 -0.82 14.86 3.04
N GLU A 73 -0.49 14.09 1.99
CA GLU A 73 0.24 14.63 0.83
C GLU A 73 -0.67 15.01 -0.33
N CYS A 74 -1.65 14.17 -0.69
CA CYS A 74 -2.49 14.40 -1.87
C CYS A 74 -3.97 14.58 -1.57
N GLY A 75 -4.37 14.56 -0.29
CA GLY A 75 -5.77 14.73 0.12
C GLY A 75 -6.68 13.55 -0.17
N TRP A 76 -6.14 12.40 -0.61
CA TRP A 76 -6.95 11.20 -0.83
C TRP A 76 -7.67 10.79 0.47
N TYR A 77 -8.98 10.61 0.37
CA TYR A 77 -9.84 10.11 1.43
C TYR A 77 -10.52 8.83 0.95
N GLY A 78 -10.48 7.78 1.77
CA GLY A 78 -11.16 6.54 1.43
C GLY A 78 -11.07 5.48 2.53
N ARG A 79 -11.77 4.37 2.33
CA ARG A 79 -11.79 3.25 3.26
C ARG A 79 -10.87 2.09 2.84
N ASN A 80 -10.47 2.06 1.57
CA ASN A 80 -9.61 1.01 1.02
C ASN A 80 -8.14 1.35 1.24
N LEU A 81 -7.42 0.48 1.94
CA LEU A 81 -6.02 0.70 2.28
C LEU A 81 -5.12 -0.23 1.47
N THR A 82 -4.05 0.30 0.90
CA THR A 82 -2.96 -0.52 0.36
C THR A 82 -1.93 -0.73 1.45
N LEU A 83 -1.62 -1.98 1.78
CA LEU A 83 -0.61 -2.31 2.78
C LEU A 83 0.69 -2.76 2.10
N MET A 84 1.81 -2.26 2.59
CA MET A 84 3.13 -2.78 2.26
C MET A 84 3.68 -3.50 3.49
N SER A 85 3.93 -4.81 3.37
CA SER A 85 4.30 -5.69 4.48
C SER A 85 5.64 -6.38 4.25
N ASN A 86 6.30 -6.76 5.35
CA ASN A 86 7.46 -7.66 5.36
C ASN A 86 7.18 -9.02 6.03
N ARG A 87 5.89 -9.32 6.33
CA ARG A 87 5.45 -10.62 6.83
C ARG A 87 5.92 -11.73 5.88
N ASP A 88 6.09 -12.93 6.43
CA ASP A 88 6.37 -14.09 5.61
C ASP A 88 5.14 -14.43 4.77
N MET A 89 5.36 -14.84 3.51
CA MET A 89 4.28 -15.25 2.61
C MET A 89 3.50 -16.45 3.17
N LYS A 90 4.14 -17.25 4.05
CA LYS A 90 3.54 -18.34 4.81
C LYS A 90 2.69 -17.90 6.01
N SER A 91 2.43 -16.60 6.18
CA SER A 91 1.47 -16.17 7.20
C SER A 91 0.07 -16.55 6.74
N ALA A 92 -0.77 -17.13 7.60
CA ALA A 92 -2.13 -17.58 7.26
C ALA A 92 -2.93 -16.53 6.46
N VAL A 93 -2.79 -15.24 6.79
CA VAL A 93 -3.44 -14.13 6.06
C VAL A 93 -2.99 -14.01 4.59
N LEU A 94 -1.71 -14.27 4.32
CA LEU A 94 -1.15 -14.23 2.97
C LEU A 94 -1.37 -15.55 2.22
N GLU A 95 -1.47 -16.68 2.92
CA GLU A 95 -1.91 -17.97 2.35
C GLU A 95 -3.37 -17.87 1.88
N ASP A 96 -4.27 -17.40 2.73
CA ASP A 96 -5.68 -17.17 2.39
C ASP A 96 -5.83 -16.22 1.18
N LEU A 97 -5.02 -15.15 1.12
CA LEU A 97 -5.03 -14.23 -0.02
C LEU A 97 -4.47 -14.86 -1.29
N HIS A 98 -3.46 -15.73 -1.18
CA HIS A 98 -2.89 -16.42 -2.34
C HIS A 98 -3.86 -17.43 -2.92
N GLU A 99 -4.53 -18.23 -2.08
CA GLU A 99 -5.49 -19.24 -2.51
C GLU A 99 -6.72 -18.61 -3.19
N ASN A 100 -7.26 -17.54 -2.62
CA ASN A 100 -8.45 -16.89 -3.15
C ASN A 100 -8.22 -16.03 -4.41
N PHE A 101 -6.96 -15.64 -4.70
CA PHE A 101 -6.63 -14.77 -5.82
C PHE A 101 -5.49 -15.31 -6.71
N SER A 102 -5.29 -16.63 -6.72
CA SER A 102 -4.24 -17.32 -7.48
C SER A 102 -4.19 -16.93 -8.96
N GLU A 103 -5.37 -16.81 -9.60
CA GLU A 103 -5.51 -16.38 -11.01
C GLU A 103 -4.94 -14.98 -11.30
N LEU A 104 -4.92 -14.08 -10.31
CA LEU A 104 -4.37 -12.73 -10.44
C LEU A 104 -2.85 -12.69 -10.25
N LEU A 105 -2.26 -13.72 -9.64
CA LEU A 105 -0.84 -13.82 -9.35
C LEU A 105 -0.06 -14.52 -10.48
N GLU A 106 -0.71 -15.41 -11.24
CA GLU A 106 -0.09 -16.21 -12.31
C GLU A 106 0.14 -15.47 -13.64
N LYS A 107 -0.25 -14.19 -13.77
CA LYS A 107 0.16 -13.36 -14.93
C LYS A 107 1.61 -12.85 -14.82
N LYS A 108 2.55 -13.78 -14.67
CA LYS A 108 3.98 -13.57 -14.91
C LYS A 108 4.60 -14.75 -15.65
N SER A 109 3.97 -15.18 -16.73
CA SER A 109 4.62 -15.98 -17.77
C SER A 109 3.81 -15.94 -19.05
N SER A 110 4.05 -14.92 -19.87
CA SER A 110 4.07 -15.07 -21.32
C SER A 110 4.60 -13.79 -21.96
N VAL A 111 5.64 -14.00 -22.76
CA VAL A 111 6.42 -13.05 -23.58
C VAL A 111 7.54 -12.32 -22.85
#